data_AF-T1C1Z7-F1
#
_entry.id   AF-T1C1Z7-F1
#
_cell.length_a   1.000
_cell.length_b   1.000
_cell.length_c   1.000
_cell.angle_alpha   90.00
_cell.angle_beta   90.00
_cell.angle_gamma   90.00
#
_symmetry.space_group_name_H-M   'P 1'
#
loop_
_entity.id
_entity.type
_entity.pdbx_description
1 polymer ?
#
loop_
_entity_poly.entity_id
_entity_poly.type
_entity_poly.pdbx_seq_one_letter_code
_entity_poly.pdbx_strand_id
1 'polypeptide(L)'
;MGGTFKGAKAGTAPAYSFSAYVSHVKVDLETGFVDVKKVWAAFDCGRALNPLAVEGQIEGSIHMGLGQLLSESMDYRGARLMNPSLLEYKILAPQQMPEVECLLVG
;
A
#
# COMPACT_ATOMS: atom_id res chain seq x y z
N MET A 1 19.11 9.04 31.61
CA MET A 1 18.99 10.35 30.95
C MET A 1 17.52 10.59 30.61
N GLY A 2 16.93 11.68 31.08
CA GLY A 2 15.53 12.03 30.81
C GLY A 2 14.97 12.97 31.88
N GLY A 3 15.12 14.27 31.67
CA GLY A 3 14.62 15.34 32.54
C GLY A 3 13.15 15.72 32.29
N THR A 4 12.82 16.98 32.61
CA THR A 4 11.47 17.55 32.81
C THR A 4 10.65 17.86 31.54
N PHE A 5 11.15 17.59 30.33
CA PHE A 5 10.38 17.68 29.09
C PHE A 5 10.39 16.34 28.38
N LYS A 6 9.32 15.56 28.60
CA LYS A 6 9.13 14.25 28.00
C LYS A 6 8.30 14.44 26.72
N GLY A 7 8.97 14.77 25.61
CA GLY A 7 8.41 14.46 24.29
C GLY A 7 8.04 12.98 24.29
N ALA A 8 6.84 12.64 23.82
CA ALA A 8 6.34 11.27 23.81
C ALA A 8 7.43 10.32 23.32
N LYS A 9 7.73 9.26 24.08
CA LYS A 9 8.73 8.27 23.66
C LYS A 9 8.31 7.81 22.26
N ALA A 10 9.11 8.12 21.24
CA ALA A 10 9.11 7.33 20.02
C ALA A 10 9.15 5.87 20.46
N GLY A 11 8.25 5.06 19.91
CA GLY A 11 7.89 3.73 20.43
C GLY A 11 9.08 2.77 20.60
N THR A 12 8.79 1.54 21.03
CA THR A 12 9.81 0.55 21.43
C THR A 12 10.72 0.06 20.29
N ALA A 13 10.55 0.55 19.06
CA ALA A 13 11.33 0.14 17.91
C ALA A 13 12.67 0.89 17.86
N PRO A 14 13.78 0.20 17.56
CA PRO A 14 15.11 0.82 17.48
C PRO A 14 15.27 1.73 16.24
N ALA A 15 14.44 1.56 15.22
CA ALA A 15 14.40 2.36 14.01
C ALA A 15 13.00 2.32 13.39
N TYR A 16 12.71 3.30 12.53
CA TYR A 16 11.45 3.42 11.80
C TYR A 16 11.74 3.58 10.31
N SER A 17 10.84 3.04 9.48
CA SER A 17 10.78 3.35 8.06
C SER A 17 9.68 4.36 7.81
N PHE A 18 9.87 5.20 6.81
CA PHE A 18 8.89 6.20 6.40
C PHE A 18 8.58 6.04 4.92
N SER A 19 7.35 6.33 4.52
CA SER A 19 6.98 6.37 3.12
C SER A 19 5.96 7.45 2.84
N ALA A 20 5.96 7.93 1.60
CA ALA A 20 4.98 8.87 1.09
C ALA A 20 4.54 8.41 -0.29
N TYR A 21 3.23 8.50 -0.54
CA TYR A 21 2.63 8.09 -1.81
C TYR A 21 1.83 9.24 -2.40
N VAL A 22 1.91 9.39 -3.72
CA VAL A 22 1.05 10.27 -4.51
C VAL A 22 0.43 9.44 -5.62
N SER A 23 -0.90 9.49 -5.75
CA SER A 23 -1.62 8.72 -6.77
C SER A 23 -2.37 9.65 -7.71
N HIS A 24 -2.15 9.50 -9.01
CA HIS A 24 -2.97 10.11 -10.05
C HIS A 24 -4.11 9.15 -10.40
N VAL A 25 -5.35 9.58 -10.17
CA VAL A 25 -6.54 8.74 -10.34
C VAL A 25 -7.55 9.40 -11.26
N LYS A 26 -8.24 8.60 -12.05
CA LYS A 26 -9.43 8.99 -12.80
C LYS A 26 -10.63 8.29 -12.19
N VAL A 27 -11.71 9.02 -11.95
CA VAL A 27 -12.97 8.47 -11.44
C VAL A 27 -14.04 8.62 -12.51
N ASP A 28 -14.72 7.53 -12.83
CA ASP A 28 -15.97 7.58 -13.59
C ASP A 28 -17.12 7.94 -12.62
N LEU A 29 -17.76 9.07 -12.87
CA LEU A 29 -18.81 9.61 -11.99
C LEU A 29 -20.15 8.88 -12.13
N GLU A 30 -20.37 8.16 -13.23
CA GLU A 30 -21.62 7.40 -13.44
C GLU A 30 -21.54 6.04 -12.77
N THR A 31 -20.39 5.36 -12.87
CA THR A 31 -20.20 4.00 -12.34
C THR A 31 -19.54 3.97 -10.97
N GLY A 32 -18.87 5.05 -10.57
CA GLY A 32 -18.00 5.09 -9.39
C GLY A 32 -16.68 4.34 -9.58
N PHE A 33 -16.38 3.85 -10.78
CA PHE A 33 -15.15 3.11 -11.05
C PHE A 33 -13.93 4.01 -10.93
N VAL A 34 -12.94 3.57 -10.14
CA VAL A 34 -11.69 4.30 -9.89
C VAL A 34 -10.55 3.61 -10.65
N ASP A 35 -9.91 4.38 -11.51
CA ASP A 35 -8.82 3.95 -12.38
C ASP A 35 -7.53 4.69 -11.96
N VAL A 36 -6.65 3.98 -11.26
CA VAL A 36 -5.37 4.51 -10.79
C VAL A 36 -4.39 4.49 -11.95
N LYS A 37 -3.94 5.67 -12.39
CA LYS A 37 -3.09 5.82 -13.57
C LYS A 37 -1.61 5.68 -13.24
N LYS A 38 -1.18 6.35 -12.17
CA LYS A 38 0.22 6.38 -11.76
C LYS A 38 0.33 6.56 -10.26
N VAL A 39 1.33 5.91 -9.67
CA VAL A 39 1.69 6.06 -8.26
C VAL A 39 3.17 6.42 -8.16
N TRP A 40 3.47 7.51 -7.46
CA TRP A 40 4.82 7.84 -7.01
C TRP A 40 4.95 7.40 -5.56
N ALA A 41 5.98 6.61 -5.25
CA ALA A 41 6.22 6.09 -3.91
C ALA A 41 7.64 6.45 -3.47
N ALA A 42 7.74 7.34 -2.49
CA ALA A 42 8.99 7.63 -1.79
C ALA A 42 9.12 6.74 -0.56
N PHE A 43 10.25 6.07 -0.40
CA PHE A 43 10.51 5.13 0.69
C PHE A 43 11.84 5.37 1.37
N ASP A 44 11.80 5.67 2.66
CA ASP A 44 12.94 5.64 3.56
C ASP A 44 13.04 4.29 4.27
N CYS A 45 13.95 3.46 3.76
CA CYS A 45 14.35 2.20 4.35
C CYS A 45 15.77 2.26 4.96
N GLY A 46 16.33 3.46 5.11
CA GLY A 46 17.78 3.65 5.26
C GLY A 46 18.50 3.18 4.00
N ARG A 47 19.59 2.41 4.16
CA ARG A 47 20.37 1.93 3.01
C ARG A 47 19.73 0.70 2.37
N ALA A 48 19.24 0.86 1.13
CA ALA A 48 18.81 -0.27 0.31
C ALA A 48 19.98 -1.20 -0.02
N LEU A 49 19.97 -2.41 0.53
CA LEU A 49 21.00 -3.42 0.27
C LEU A 49 20.88 -4.01 -1.15
N ASN A 50 19.65 -4.17 -1.61
CA ASN A 50 19.32 -4.58 -2.97
C ASN A 50 18.17 -3.68 -3.48
N PRO A 51 18.48 -2.58 -4.19
CA PRO A 51 17.48 -1.63 -4.66
C PRO A 51 16.36 -2.29 -5.46
N LEU A 52 16.69 -3.23 -6.36
CA LEU A 52 15.70 -3.95 -7.17
C LEU A 52 14.70 -4.75 -6.32
N ALA A 53 15.18 -5.39 -5.25
CA ALA A 53 14.29 -6.11 -4.34
C ALA A 53 13.41 -5.16 -3.53
N VAL A 54 13.93 -3.99 -3.15
CA VAL A 54 13.16 -2.96 -2.44
C VAL A 54 12.07 -2.40 -3.36
N GLU A 55 12.39 -2.08 -4.61
CA GLU A 55 11.42 -1.65 -5.61
C GLU A 55 10.29 -2.67 -5.79
N GLY A 56 10.63 -3.97 -5.91
CA GLY A 56 9.62 -5.03 -5.98
C GLY A 56 8.73 -5.14 -4.73
N GLN A 57 9.26 -4.86 -3.53
CA GLN A 57 8.45 -4.80 -2.31
C GLN A 57 7.52 -3.58 -2.31
N ILE A 58 7.98 -2.43 -2.79
CA ILE A 58 7.17 -1.22 -2.91
C ILE A 58 6.00 -1.49 -3.89
N GLU A 59 6.29 -2.03 -5.07
CA GLU A 59 5.27 -2.42 -6.05
C GLU A 59 4.26 -3.43 -5.48
N GLY A 60 4.74 -4.46 -4.77
CA GLY A 60 3.88 -5.43 -4.09
C GLY A 60 2.99 -4.80 -3.02
N SER A 61 3.51 -3.84 -2.24
CA SER A 61 2.72 -3.12 -1.25
C SER A 61 1.63 -2.25 -1.87
N ILE A 62 1.91 -1.63 -3.03
CA ILE A 62 0.94 -0.86 -3.80
C ILE A 62 -0.14 -1.79 -4.34
N HIS A 63 0.24 -2.94 -4.91
CA HIS A 63 -0.71 -3.95 -5.40
C HIS A 63 -1.69 -4.38 -4.30
N MET A 64 -1.18 -4.75 -3.12
CA MET A 64 -2.00 -5.15 -1.98
C MET A 64 -2.90 -4.01 -1.47
N GLY A 65 -2.34 -2.81 -1.30
CA GLY A 65 -3.10 -1.65 -0.83
C GLY A 65 -4.21 -1.24 -1.79
N LEU A 66 -3.96 -1.28 -3.10
CA LEU A 66 -4.96 -1.01 -4.12
C LEU A 66 -6.02 -2.12 -4.20
N GLY A 67 -5.63 -3.39 -4.10
CA GLY A 67 -6.56 -4.51 -4.02
C GLY A 67 -7.55 -4.33 -2.87
N GLN A 68 -7.03 -4.06 -1.67
CA GLN A 68 -7.85 -3.78 -0.48
C GLN A 68 -8.79 -2.58 -0.65
N LEU A 69 -8.34 -1.53 -1.34
CA LEU A 69 -9.13 -0.32 -1.54
C LEU A 69 -10.23 -0.47 -2.60
N LEU A 70 -9.94 -1.18 -3.69
CA LEU A 70 -10.74 -1.12 -4.92
C LEU A 70 -11.60 -2.35 -5.17
N SER A 71 -11.16 -3.54 -4.75
CA SER A 71 -11.76 -4.79 -5.24
C SER A 71 -11.95 -5.87 -4.18
N GLU A 72 -11.11 -5.90 -3.15
CA GLU A 72 -11.16 -6.93 -2.13
C GLU A 72 -12.22 -6.61 -1.06
N SER A 73 -13.14 -7.55 -0.84
CA SER A 73 -14.13 -7.51 0.23
C SER A 73 -14.33 -8.93 0.76
N MET A 74 -14.48 -9.07 2.08
CA MET A 74 -14.91 -10.33 2.68
C MET A 74 -16.38 -10.23 3.04
N ASP A 75 -17.23 -10.97 2.34
CA ASP A 75 -18.66 -10.88 2.50
C ASP A 75 -19.15 -11.95 3.46
N TYR A 76 -19.75 -11.53 4.58
CA TYR A 76 -20.21 -12.44 5.62
C TYR A 76 -21.74 -12.50 5.69
N ARG A 77 -22.27 -13.71 5.87
CA ARG A 77 -23.67 -13.95 6.26
C ARG A 77 -23.69 -14.68 7.59
N GLY A 78 -23.91 -13.94 8.67
CA GLY A 78 -23.67 -14.44 10.03
C GLY A 78 -22.19 -14.77 10.22
N ALA A 79 -21.88 -15.99 10.66
CA ALA A 79 -20.50 -16.46 10.85
C ALA A 79 -19.87 -17.07 9.58
N ARG A 80 -20.58 -17.12 8.45
CA ARG A 80 -20.11 -17.77 7.21
C ARG A 80 -19.56 -16.74 6.22
N LEU A 81 -18.32 -16.96 5.79
CA LEU A 81 -17.72 -16.26 4.64
C LEU A 81 -18.36 -16.77 3.34
N MET A 82 -18.84 -15.85 2.52
CA MET A 82 -19.61 -16.16 1.32
C MET A 82 -18.76 -16.26 0.06
N ASN A 83 -17.60 -15.60 0.04
CA ASN A 83 -16.69 -15.53 -1.11
C ASN A 83 -15.27 -16.04 -0.78
N PRO A 84 -15.09 -17.29 -0.30
CA PRO A 84 -13.79 -17.81 0.12
C PRO A 84 -12.83 -18.14 -1.04
N SER A 85 -13.28 -18.06 -2.29
CA SER A 85 -12.49 -18.41 -3.47
C SER A 85 -11.84 -17.18 -4.10
N LEU A 86 -10.65 -17.32 -4.71
CA LEU A 86 -9.99 -16.23 -5.45
C LEU A 86 -10.74 -15.80 -6.72
N LEU A 87 -11.75 -16.57 -7.13
CA LEU A 87 -12.62 -16.15 -8.22
C LEU A 87 -13.60 -15.07 -7.75
N GLU A 88 -14.09 -15.17 -6.52
CA GLU A 88 -15.11 -14.28 -5.95
C GLU A 88 -14.49 -13.17 -5.10
N TYR A 89 -13.40 -13.47 -4.37
CA TYR A 89 -12.53 -12.49 -3.73
C TYR A 89 -11.60 -11.88 -4.78
N LYS A 90 -11.97 -10.69 -5.27
CA LYS A 90 -11.30 -10.05 -6.40
C LYS A 90 -10.00 -9.38 -5.97
N ILE A 91 -8.87 -10.09 -6.13
CA ILE A 91 -7.56 -9.46 -6.10
C ILE A 91 -7.33 -8.60 -7.34
N LEU A 92 -6.45 -7.61 -7.22
CA LEU A 92 -6.11 -6.72 -8.33
C LEU A 92 -5.41 -7.50 -9.46
N ALA A 93 -5.96 -7.45 -10.67
CA ALA A 93 -5.37 -8.11 -11.83
C ALA A 93 -4.12 -7.36 -12.34
N PRO A 94 -3.17 -8.04 -13.02
CA PRO A 94 -1.96 -7.39 -13.53
C PRO A 94 -2.22 -6.17 -14.42
N GLN A 95 -3.29 -6.19 -15.23
CA GLN A 95 -3.65 -5.09 -16.12
C GLN A 95 -4.23 -3.87 -15.38
N GLN A 96 -4.60 -4.04 -14.11
CA GLN A 96 -5.11 -2.97 -13.26
C GLN A 96 -4.00 -2.32 -12.42
N MET A 97 -2.77 -2.83 -12.49
CA MET A 97 -1.63 -2.17 -11.84
C MET A 97 -1.33 -0.84 -12.53
N PRO A 98 -1.19 0.25 -11.78
CA PRO A 98 -0.78 1.54 -12.32
C PRO A 98 0.70 1.50 -12.73
N GLU A 99 1.13 2.52 -13.48
CA GLU A 99 2.56 2.84 -13.57
C GLU A 99 3.07 3.20 -12.17
N VAL A 100 4.17 2.59 -11.74
CA VAL A 100 4.79 2.86 -10.43
C VAL A 100 6.16 3.49 -10.63
N GLU A 101 6.40 4.58 -9.92
CA GLU A 101 7.70 5.25 -9.85
C GLU A 101 8.19 5.22 -8.40
N CYS A 102 9.26 4.45 -8.16
CA CYS A 102 9.85 4.27 -6.84
C CYS A 102 11.00 5.26 -6.62
N LEU A 103 10.96 5.99 -5.51
CA LEU A 103 12.02 6.88 -5.04
C LEU A 103 12.57 6.37 -3.72
N LEU A 104 13.78 5.83 -3.72
CA LEU A 104 14.46 5.42 -2.49
C LEU A 104 15.09 6.65 -1.82
N VAL A 105 14.73 6.88 -0.56
CA VAL A 105 15.21 7.98 0.28
C VAL A 105 16.16 7.36 1.30
N GLY A 106 17.46 7.65 1.21
CA GLY A 106 18.46 7.05 2.11
C GLY A 106 19.88 7.54 1.87
#